data_AF-M7N979-F1
#
_entry.id   AF-M7N979-F1
#
_cell.length_a   1.000
_cell.length_b   1.000
_cell.length_c   1.000
_cell.angle_alpha   90.00
_cell.angle_beta   90.00
_cell.angle_gamma   90.00
#
_symmetry.space_group_name_H-M   'P 1'
#
loop_
_entity.id
_entity.type
_entity.pdbx_description
1 polymer ?
#
loop_
_entity_poly.entity_id
_entity_poly.type
_entity_poly.pdbx_seq_one_letter_code
_entity_poly.pdbx_strand_id
1 'polypeptide(L)'
;MAIFNGYTGAKTCTTGPRSGAQGAMAWFLAAYKEHGAQNSGIYNCRNVRGSSRTNSLHGEWRAVDFGLKWASDIPAYDEFAEQLRLNSAELGIQCIIFNRKIFSGGYENKGWHRYSGVNPHTDHLHVEFSWGAARRGVADTVALWDKELRGKVTGNVKPTAGTPKPTVSKFPTDYKDVAVDGIWGKGSVKAFQILMRAVGHYNRAVDGDFGYYTIVALQKWLRGLGYYPSSKYVIDGKAGKATYKALQSFLAKKGHLDTKRWLIDGKFGKETIKAFQRYQNTQNGK
;
A
#
# COMPACT_ATOMS: atom_id res chain seq x y z
N MET A 1 21.39 3.86 -4.40
CA MET A 1 21.09 2.43 -4.21
C MET A 1 20.90 1.84 -5.60
N ALA A 2 21.38 0.61 -5.82
CA ALA A 2 21.30 -0.02 -7.13
C ALA A 2 20.01 -0.85 -7.25
N ILE A 3 19.42 -0.87 -8.44
CA ILE A 3 18.25 -1.70 -8.74
C ILE A 3 18.72 -3.03 -9.31
N PHE A 4 18.18 -4.14 -8.80
CA PHE A 4 18.51 -5.47 -9.27
C PHE A 4 18.26 -5.60 -10.77
N ASN A 5 19.17 -6.31 -11.45
CA ASN A 5 19.09 -6.54 -12.89
C ASN A 5 19.09 -8.05 -13.17
N GLY A 6 18.09 -8.50 -13.91
CA GLY A 6 17.90 -9.90 -14.25
C GLY A 6 16.74 -10.55 -13.49
N TYR A 7 16.36 -11.73 -13.98
CA TYR A 7 15.32 -12.55 -13.39
C TYR A 7 15.62 -14.03 -13.66
N THR A 8 15.52 -14.87 -12.64
CA THR A 8 15.63 -16.33 -12.78
C THR A 8 14.35 -16.96 -12.25
N GLY A 9 13.51 -17.45 -13.17
CA GLY A 9 12.28 -18.18 -12.85
C GLY A 9 12.55 -19.51 -12.15
N ALA A 10 11.51 -20.09 -11.54
CA ALA A 10 11.61 -21.39 -10.91
C ALA A 10 11.68 -22.53 -11.95
N LYS A 11 12.51 -23.53 -11.68
CA LYS A 11 12.69 -24.72 -12.50
C LYS A 11 12.02 -25.93 -11.87
N THR A 12 12.29 -26.22 -10.60
CA THR A 12 11.79 -27.43 -9.93
C THR A 12 11.45 -27.17 -8.47
N CYS A 13 10.54 -27.96 -7.90
CA CYS A 13 10.33 -27.91 -6.47
C CYS A 13 11.53 -28.44 -5.71
N THR A 14 11.79 -27.84 -4.54
CA THR A 14 12.84 -28.29 -3.62
C THR A 14 12.23 -28.69 -2.28
N THR A 15 13.01 -29.35 -1.43
CA THR A 15 12.52 -30.09 -0.25
C THR A 15 12.39 -29.26 1.03
N GLY A 16 12.86 -28.01 1.06
CA GLY A 16 12.83 -27.19 2.28
C GLY A 16 13.32 -25.74 2.11
N PRO A 17 13.05 -24.86 3.10
CA PRO A 17 13.33 -23.44 3.01
C PRO A 17 14.76 -23.09 2.70
N ARG A 18 14.94 -22.14 1.79
CA ARG A 18 16.25 -21.49 1.66
C ARG A 18 16.42 -20.51 2.80
N SER A 19 17.62 -20.54 3.39
CA SER A 19 18.00 -19.78 4.57
C SER A 19 17.81 -18.26 4.39
N GLY A 20 17.99 -17.73 3.19
CA GLY A 20 17.79 -16.32 2.92
C GLY A 20 16.32 -15.89 3.02
N ALA A 21 15.40 -16.69 2.48
CA ALA A 21 13.97 -16.43 2.61
C ALA A 21 13.51 -16.51 4.08
N GLN A 22 14.07 -17.45 4.86
CA GLN A 22 13.82 -17.54 6.30
C GLN A 22 14.35 -16.32 7.06
N GLY A 23 15.58 -15.87 6.76
CA GLY A 23 16.15 -14.68 7.39
C GLY A 23 15.37 -13.40 7.08
N ALA A 24 14.91 -13.25 5.83
CA ALA A 24 14.05 -12.15 5.42
C ALA A 24 12.72 -12.14 6.21
N MET A 25 12.05 -13.29 6.33
CA MET A 25 10.83 -13.43 7.14
C MET A 25 11.09 -13.16 8.63
N ALA A 26 12.18 -13.68 9.18
CA ALA A 26 12.54 -13.46 10.58
C ALA A 26 12.75 -11.98 10.89
N TRP A 27 13.48 -11.26 10.03
CA TRP A 27 13.67 -9.82 10.17
C TRP A 27 12.33 -9.07 10.10
N PHE A 28 11.48 -9.39 9.10
CA PHE A 28 10.20 -8.73 8.92
C PHE A 28 9.26 -8.91 10.11
N LEU A 29 9.11 -10.15 10.62
CA LEU A 29 8.26 -10.42 11.79
C LEU A 29 8.72 -9.65 13.03
N ALA A 30 10.04 -9.46 13.19
CA ALA A 30 10.59 -8.65 14.27
C ALA A 30 10.35 -7.15 14.06
N ALA A 31 10.66 -6.63 12.86
CA ALA A 31 10.59 -5.20 12.54
C ALA A 31 9.15 -4.66 12.48
N TYR A 32 8.18 -5.49 12.06
CA TYR A 32 6.79 -5.10 11.87
C TYR A 32 5.83 -5.74 12.89
N LYS A 33 6.34 -6.23 14.01
CA LYS A 33 5.53 -6.86 15.07
C LYS A 33 4.35 -5.97 15.51
N GLU A 34 4.60 -4.68 15.71
CA GLU A 34 3.59 -3.70 16.14
C GLU A 34 2.56 -3.37 15.05
N HIS A 35 2.89 -3.67 13.78
CA HIS A 35 1.99 -3.60 12.62
C HIS A 35 1.29 -4.93 12.33
N GLY A 36 1.30 -5.85 13.31
CA GLY A 36 0.65 -7.14 13.17
C GLY A 36 1.23 -8.01 12.06
N ALA A 37 2.55 -7.94 11.82
CA ALA A 37 3.24 -8.77 10.83
C ALA A 37 2.86 -10.25 10.90
N GLN A 38 2.58 -10.85 9.74
CA GLN A 38 2.26 -12.27 9.62
C GLN A 38 3.13 -12.97 8.58
N ASN A 39 3.42 -14.24 8.79
CA ASN A 39 3.99 -15.08 7.76
C ASN A 39 2.84 -15.68 6.94
N SER A 40 2.58 -15.14 5.75
CA SER A 40 1.52 -15.63 4.85
C SER A 40 1.99 -16.72 3.90
N GLY A 41 3.27 -17.07 3.92
CA GLY A 41 3.83 -18.12 3.09
C GLY A 41 5.32 -17.93 2.80
N ILE A 42 6.07 -19.03 2.87
CA ILE A 42 7.46 -19.09 2.37
C ILE A 42 7.56 -20.20 1.31
N TYR A 43 6.78 -21.28 1.47
CA TYR A 43 6.76 -22.41 0.54
C TYR A 43 5.39 -22.88 0.15
N ASN A 44 5.32 -23.21 -1.13
CA ASN A 44 4.25 -23.98 -1.69
C ASN A 44 4.76 -24.55 -3.01
N CYS A 45 5.06 -25.87 -3.04
CA CYS A 45 5.41 -26.55 -4.28
C CYS A 45 4.18 -26.64 -5.19
N ARG A 46 4.03 -25.65 -6.06
CA ARG A 46 2.97 -25.62 -7.06
C ARG A 46 3.34 -24.68 -8.21
N ASN A 47 2.57 -24.80 -9.29
CA ASN A 47 2.57 -23.77 -10.32
C ASN A 47 2.02 -22.44 -9.80
N VAL A 48 2.45 -21.35 -10.45
CA VAL A 48 1.86 -20.02 -10.28
C VAL A 48 0.35 -20.11 -10.53
N ARG A 49 -0.43 -19.44 -9.69
CA ARG A 49 -1.89 -19.50 -9.77
C ARG A 49 -2.35 -18.96 -11.14
N GLY A 50 -3.02 -19.81 -11.93
CA GLY A 50 -3.44 -19.48 -13.29
C GLY A 50 -2.45 -19.91 -14.39
N SER A 51 -1.37 -20.61 -14.05
CA SER A 51 -0.45 -21.23 -15.02
C SER A 51 -0.34 -22.73 -14.76
N SER A 52 -0.23 -23.53 -15.82
CA SER A 52 0.14 -24.96 -15.75
C SER A 52 1.59 -25.22 -16.16
N ARG A 53 2.32 -24.19 -16.61
CA ARG A 53 3.65 -24.29 -17.20
C ARG A 53 4.73 -23.54 -16.44
N THR A 54 4.35 -22.78 -15.41
CA THR A 54 5.25 -21.90 -14.67
C THR A 54 5.25 -22.29 -13.22
N ASN A 55 6.35 -22.88 -12.77
CA ASN A 55 6.57 -23.17 -11.36
C ASN A 55 6.64 -21.87 -10.57
N SER A 56 6.04 -21.86 -9.37
CA SER A 56 6.17 -20.73 -8.47
C SER A 56 7.56 -20.69 -7.84
N LEU A 57 8.10 -19.47 -7.64
CA LEU A 57 9.33 -19.27 -6.87
C LEU A 57 9.21 -19.73 -5.41
N HIS A 58 7.99 -19.82 -4.88
CA HIS A 58 7.74 -20.49 -3.62
C HIS A 58 8.11 -21.98 -3.67
N GLY A 59 7.99 -22.67 -4.82
CA GLY A 59 8.39 -24.07 -4.95
C GLY A 59 9.91 -24.28 -4.85
N GLU A 60 10.70 -23.26 -5.18
CA GLU A 60 12.17 -23.25 -4.98
C GLU A 60 12.60 -22.62 -3.67
N TRP A 61 11.64 -22.21 -2.83
CA TRP A 61 11.86 -21.48 -1.59
C TRP A 61 12.66 -20.18 -1.77
N ARG A 62 12.45 -19.53 -2.93
CA ARG A 62 13.04 -18.23 -3.26
C ARG A 62 12.00 -17.13 -3.24
N ALA A 63 10.90 -17.32 -2.52
CA ALA A 63 9.88 -16.30 -2.35
C ALA A 63 9.32 -16.28 -0.92
N VAL A 64 8.83 -15.11 -0.52
CA VAL A 64 8.17 -14.87 0.77
C VAL A 64 6.94 -14.02 0.56
N ASP A 65 5.90 -14.32 1.32
CA ASP A 65 4.66 -13.55 1.42
C ASP A 65 4.60 -12.90 2.80
N PHE A 66 4.96 -11.62 2.87
CA PHE A 66 4.85 -10.81 4.08
C PHE A 66 3.39 -10.41 4.29
N GLY A 67 2.73 -11.01 5.26
CA GLY A 67 1.29 -10.91 5.50
C GLY A 67 0.88 -9.62 6.16
N LEU A 68 -0.13 -8.97 5.56
CA LEU A 68 -0.74 -7.75 6.03
C LEU A 68 -2.00 -8.09 6.83
N LYS A 69 -1.99 -7.82 8.14
CA LYS A 69 -3.16 -8.11 9.00
C LYS A 69 -4.28 -7.09 8.83
N TRP A 70 -3.92 -5.81 8.64
CA TRP A 70 -4.88 -4.71 8.59
C TRP A 70 -4.74 -3.90 7.30
N ALA A 71 -5.85 -3.58 6.65
CA ALA A 71 -5.84 -2.71 5.47
C ALA A 71 -5.33 -1.28 5.76
N SER A 72 -5.35 -0.85 7.03
CA SER A 72 -4.74 0.41 7.48
C SER A 72 -3.24 0.46 7.27
N ASP A 73 -2.58 -0.69 7.16
CA ASP A 73 -1.11 -0.78 7.14
C ASP A 73 -0.57 -0.84 5.70
N ILE A 74 -1.47 -0.79 4.69
CA ILE A 74 -1.10 -0.72 3.28
C ILE A 74 -0.05 0.38 3.01
N PRO A 75 -0.14 1.61 3.56
CA PRO A 75 0.88 2.63 3.36
C PRO A 75 2.27 2.22 3.88
N ALA A 76 2.33 1.56 5.05
CA ALA A 76 3.58 1.07 5.63
C ALA A 76 4.21 -0.04 4.79
N TYR A 77 3.37 -0.87 4.14
CA TYR A 77 3.83 -1.93 3.23
C TYR A 77 4.17 -1.39 1.83
N ASP A 78 3.54 -0.29 1.40
CA ASP A 78 3.95 0.42 0.19
C ASP A 78 5.32 1.07 0.38
N GLU A 79 5.59 1.69 1.53
CA GLU A 79 6.93 2.17 1.92
C GLU A 79 7.92 1.01 1.98
N PHE A 80 7.53 -0.10 2.63
CA PHE A 80 8.37 -1.29 2.71
C PHE A 80 8.75 -1.81 1.32
N ALA A 81 7.76 -1.99 0.45
CA ALA A 81 7.94 -2.49 -0.90
C ALA A 81 8.86 -1.56 -1.72
N GLU A 82 8.74 -0.25 -1.53
CA GLU A 82 9.62 0.71 -2.19
C GLU A 82 11.06 0.63 -1.65
N GLN A 83 11.26 0.47 -0.35
CA GLN A 83 12.60 0.25 0.21
C GLN A 83 13.22 -1.06 -0.31
N LEU A 84 12.43 -2.13 -0.37
CA LEU A 84 12.89 -3.38 -0.96
C LEU A 84 13.26 -3.22 -2.43
N ARG A 85 12.50 -2.43 -3.20
CA ARG A 85 12.80 -2.13 -4.60
C ARG A 85 14.10 -1.32 -4.73
N LEU A 86 14.23 -0.25 -3.96
CA LEU A 86 15.38 0.65 -4.02
C LEU A 86 16.69 -0.04 -3.59
N ASN A 87 16.63 -0.97 -2.64
CA ASN A 87 17.78 -1.76 -2.18
C ASN A 87 17.83 -3.15 -2.85
N SER A 88 17.09 -3.35 -3.96
CA SER A 88 16.89 -4.68 -4.52
C SER A 88 18.18 -5.34 -5.00
N ALA A 89 19.17 -4.57 -5.49
CA ALA A 89 20.45 -5.12 -5.89
C ALA A 89 21.20 -5.70 -4.69
N GLU A 90 21.33 -4.92 -3.61
CA GLU A 90 22.02 -5.30 -2.38
C GLU A 90 21.32 -6.45 -1.66
N LEU A 91 19.98 -6.40 -1.57
CA LEU A 91 19.18 -7.44 -0.94
C LEU A 91 19.08 -8.71 -1.80
N GLY A 92 19.34 -8.59 -3.11
CA GLY A 92 19.23 -9.63 -4.13
C GLY A 92 17.78 -10.02 -4.43
N ILE A 93 16.89 -9.03 -4.45
CA ILE A 93 15.46 -9.16 -4.74
C ILE A 93 15.23 -8.98 -6.24
N GLN A 94 14.68 -10.00 -6.89
CA GLN A 94 14.46 -9.99 -8.35
C GLN A 94 13.03 -9.61 -8.74
N CYS A 95 12.06 -9.73 -7.84
CA CYS A 95 10.67 -9.39 -8.09
C CYS A 95 9.95 -9.03 -6.79
N ILE A 96 9.02 -8.08 -6.87
CA ILE A 96 8.14 -7.68 -5.77
C ILE A 96 6.74 -7.48 -6.34
N ILE A 97 5.72 -8.01 -5.68
CA ILE A 97 4.31 -7.80 -6.06
C ILE A 97 3.54 -7.34 -4.83
N PHE A 98 2.88 -6.19 -4.94
CA PHE A 98 2.01 -5.67 -3.89
C PHE A 98 0.98 -4.71 -4.44
N ASN A 99 -0.24 -4.81 -3.96
CA ASN A 99 -1.34 -3.90 -4.23
C ASN A 99 -1.51 -3.61 -5.74
N ARG A 100 -1.57 -4.69 -6.54
CA ARG A 100 -1.65 -4.65 -8.00
C ARG A 100 -0.49 -3.95 -8.73
N LYS A 101 0.66 -3.78 -8.09
CA LYS A 101 1.90 -3.34 -8.71
C LYS A 101 2.92 -4.47 -8.66
N ILE A 102 3.80 -4.47 -9.64
CA ILE A 102 4.92 -5.39 -9.70
C ILE A 102 6.18 -4.59 -10.06
N PHE A 103 7.28 -4.95 -9.42
CA PHE A 103 8.63 -4.65 -9.84
C PHE A 103 9.28 -5.98 -10.22
N SER A 104 10.03 -6.01 -11.32
CA SER A 104 10.89 -7.15 -11.66
C SER A 104 12.15 -6.67 -12.34
N GLY A 105 13.29 -7.20 -11.90
CA GLY A 105 14.61 -6.91 -12.47
C GLY A 105 14.77 -7.45 -13.89
N GLY A 106 13.85 -8.28 -14.38
CA GLY A 106 13.84 -8.81 -15.74
C GLY A 106 13.23 -7.87 -16.79
N TYR A 107 12.59 -6.76 -16.39
CA TYR A 107 12.04 -5.78 -17.32
C TYR A 107 13.01 -4.63 -17.60
N GLU A 108 12.96 -4.12 -18.83
CA GLU A 108 13.76 -2.98 -19.30
C GLU A 108 13.45 -1.70 -18.50
N ASN A 109 12.17 -1.48 -18.16
CA ASN A 109 11.74 -0.43 -17.23
C ASN A 109 11.71 -0.97 -15.79
N LYS A 110 12.80 -0.73 -15.05
CA LYS A 110 13.03 -1.24 -13.68
C LYS A 110 12.23 -0.52 -12.58
N GLY A 111 11.12 0.11 -12.96
CA GLY A 111 10.17 0.75 -12.05
C GLY A 111 8.97 -0.12 -11.71
N TRP A 112 8.08 0.42 -10.88
CA TRP A 112 6.76 -0.17 -10.65
C TRP A 112 5.93 -0.12 -11.93
N HIS A 113 5.32 -1.25 -12.27
CA HIS A 113 4.34 -1.36 -13.33
C HIS A 113 3.11 -2.14 -12.86
N ARG A 114 2.04 -2.08 -13.67
CA ARG A 114 0.76 -2.70 -13.32
C ARG A 114 0.89 -4.22 -13.27
N TYR A 115 0.45 -4.83 -12.17
CA TYR A 115 0.30 -6.27 -12.05
C TYR A 115 -1.11 -6.70 -12.49
N SER A 116 -1.17 -7.68 -13.40
CA SER A 116 -2.40 -8.21 -13.99
C SER A 116 -2.73 -9.64 -13.56
N GLY A 117 -1.88 -10.28 -12.74
CA GLY A 117 -2.12 -11.64 -12.28
C GLY A 117 -3.37 -11.79 -11.39
N VAL A 118 -3.77 -13.04 -11.19
CA VAL A 118 -5.06 -13.41 -10.56
C VAL A 118 -5.18 -12.91 -9.12
N ASN A 119 -4.15 -13.11 -8.30
CA ASN A 119 -4.14 -12.60 -6.93
C ASN A 119 -3.76 -11.11 -6.92
N PRO A 120 -4.58 -10.19 -6.39
CA PRO A 120 -4.24 -8.76 -6.39
C PRO A 120 -3.12 -8.36 -5.40
N HIS A 121 -2.68 -9.26 -4.51
CA HIS A 121 -1.65 -9.02 -3.48
C HIS A 121 -1.98 -7.81 -2.58
N THR A 122 -3.24 -7.72 -2.13
CA THR A 122 -3.73 -6.63 -1.25
C THR A 122 -3.70 -7.00 0.23
N ASP A 123 -3.42 -8.26 0.53
CA ASP A 123 -3.36 -8.89 1.85
C ASP A 123 -1.96 -9.41 2.19
N HIS A 124 -1.01 -9.35 1.25
CA HIS A 124 0.39 -9.69 1.47
C HIS A 124 1.30 -9.02 0.42
N LEU A 125 2.53 -8.73 0.81
CA LEU A 125 3.63 -8.30 -0.05
C LEU A 125 4.45 -9.52 -0.44
N HIS A 126 4.41 -9.88 -1.72
CA HIS A 126 5.15 -11.00 -2.28
C HIS A 126 6.52 -10.54 -2.77
N VAL A 127 7.58 -11.26 -2.41
CA VAL A 127 8.96 -10.93 -2.75
C VAL A 127 9.71 -12.17 -3.23
N GLU A 128 10.38 -12.07 -4.37
CA GLU A 128 11.20 -13.15 -4.94
C GLU A 128 12.69 -12.80 -4.90
N PHE A 129 13.52 -13.80 -4.62
CA PHE A 129 14.96 -13.69 -4.44
C PHE A 129 15.75 -14.32 -5.58
N SER A 130 16.87 -13.71 -5.92
CA SER A 130 17.95 -14.35 -6.67
C SER A 130 18.49 -15.57 -5.91
N TRP A 131 19.22 -16.46 -6.59
CA TRP A 131 19.86 -17.61 -5.94
C TRP A 131 20.87 -17.20 -4.87
N GLY A 132 21.65 -16.14 -5.11
CA GLY A 132 22.62 -15.64 -4.15
C GLY A 132 21.96 -15.20 -2.85
N ALA A 133 20.90 -14.40 -2.95
CA ALA A 133 20.14 -13.97 -1.79
C ALA A 133 19.40 -15.13 -1.10
N ALA A 134 18.79 -16.03 -1.87
CA ALA A 134 18.07 -17.16 -1.30
C ALA A 134 18.99 -18.09 -0.49
N ARG A 135 20.24 -18.32 -0.94
CA ARG A 135 21.19 -19.24 -0.28
C ARG A 135 21.98 -18.60 0.86
N ARG A 136 21.92 -17.28 1.03
CA ARG A 136 22.58 -16.57 2.13
C ARG A 136 22.10 -17.12 3.48
N GLY A 137 22.98 -17.18 4.48
CA GLY A 137 22.64 -17.66 5.82
C GLY A 137 21.50 -16.84 6.45
N VAL A 138 20.77 -17.44 7.40
CA VAL A 138 19.67 -16.76 8.10
C VAL A 138 20.19 -15.52 8.82
N ALA A 139 21.24 -15.68 9.65
CA ALA A 139 21.85 -14.60 10.41
C ALA A 139 22.41 -13.49 9.49
N ASP A 140 23.14 -13.87 8.43
CA ASP A 140 23.68 -12.92 7.46
C ASP A 140 22.59 -12.15 6.73
N THR A 141 21.46 -12.80 6.44
CA THR A 141 20.32 -12.14 5.79
C THR A 141 19.65 -11.18 6.75
N VAL A 142 19.42 -11.57 8.00
CA VAL A 142 18.88 -10.67 9.04
C VAL A 142 19.80 -9.46 9.21
N ALA A 143 21.12 -9.67 9.35
CA ALA A 143 22.10 -8.60 9.53
C ALA A 143 22.15 -7.66 8.32
N LEU A 144 22.10 -8.20 7.10
CA LEU A 144 22.06 -7.38 5.88
C LEU A 144 20.76 -6.59 5.78
N TRP A 145 19.61 -7.23 5.99
CA TRP A 145 18.31 -6.56 5.95
C TRP A 145 18.23 -5.46 6.99
N ASP A 146 18.75 -5.73 8.18
CA ASP A 146 18.88 -4.75 9.23
C ASP A 146 19.77 -3.57 8.81
N LYS A 147 20.97 -3.83 8.30
CA LYS A 147 21.86 -2.77 7.79
C LYS A 147 21.21 -1.93 6.70
N GLU A 148 20.55 -2.57 5.74
CA GLU A 148 20.02 -1.89 4.56
C GLU A 148 18.64 -1.25 4.79
N LEU A 149 17.87 -1.69 5.78
CA LEU A 149 16.48 -1.25 5.97
C LEU A 149 16.21 -0.60 7.33
N ARG A 150 17.02 -0.85 8.36
CA ARG A 150 16.84 -0.24 9.69
C ARG A 150 16.83 1.28 9.57
N GLY A 151 15.82 1.91 10.14
CA GLY A 151 15.61 3.36 10.08
C GLY A 151 15.15 3.90 8.72
N LYS A 152 15.22 3.12 7.64
CA LYS A 152 14.58 3.43 6.34
C LYS A 152 13.15 2.91 6.26
N VAL A 153 12.85 1.91 7.09
CA VAL A 153 11.56 1.28 7.30
C VAL A 153 11.10 1.70 8.68
N THR A 154 10.20 2.68 8.74
CA THR A 154 9.93 3.36 10.01
C THR A 154 9.01 2.57 10.93
N GLY A 155 8.09 1.77 10.38
CA GLY A 155 7.14 0.98 11.17
C GLY A 155 6.50 1.77 12.32
N ASN A 156 6.39 3.09 12.19
CA ASN A 156 5.80 4.07 13.10
C ASN A 156 6.21 5.43 12.55
N VAL A 157 5.20 6.23 12.22
CA VAL A 157 5.39 7.55 11.63
C VAL A 157 6.09 8.47 12.64
N LYS A 158 7.33 8.88 12.35
CA LYS A 158 7.87 10.15 12.86
C LYS A 158 8.89 10.79 11.89
N PRO A 159 8.76 12.09 11.58
CA PRO A 159 9.55 12.75 10.53
C PRO A 159 10.82 13.40 11.08
N THR A 160 11.95 13.36 10.36
CA THR A 160 12.90 14.49 10.36
C THR A 160 13.80 14.55 9.12
N ALA A 161 13.94 15.76 8.57
CA ALA A 161 14.82 16.20 7.48
C ALA A 161 16.29 16.35 7.94
N GLY A 162 17.33 16.49 7.10
CA GLY A 162 17.47 16.72 5.65
C GLY A 162 18.90 16.37 5.17
N THR A 163 19.34 16.58 3.93
CA THR A 163 18.97 17.59 2.90
C THR A 163 19.48 17.15 1.51
N PRO A 164 18.84 17.58 0.40
CA PRO A 164 19.06 18.94 -0.12
C PRO A 164 18.02 19.95 0.36
N LYS A 165 18.43 21.23 0.32
CA LYS A 165 17.78 22.41 0.89
C LYS A 165 16.23 22.39 0.81
N PRO A 166 15.51 22.62 1.92
CA PRO A 166 14.05 22.61 1.95
C PRO A 166 13.49 23.83 1.23
N THR A 167 12.72 23.61 0.17
CA THR A 167 11.56 24.48 -0.06
C THR A 167 10.52 24.09 0.97
N VAL A 168 10.24 24.99 1.91
CA VAL A 168 9.16 24.88 2.90
C VAL A 168 7.92 24.27 2.22
N SER A 169 7.50 23.07 2.63
CA SER A 169 6.16 22.59 2.33
C SER A 169 5.20 23.57 2.98
N LYS A 170 4.61 24.47 2.17
CA LYS A 170 3.60 25.44 2.62
C LYS A 170 2.27 24.78 3.02
N PHE A 171 2.21 23.46 3.14
CA PHE A 171 0.96 22.72 3.26
C PHE A 171 0.72 22.25 4.71
N PRO A 172 -0.47 22.52 5.27
CA PRO A 172 -0.82 22.07 6.61
C PRO A 172 -0.76 20.54 6.72
N THR A 173 -0.24 20.04 7.84
CA THR A 173 -0.27 18.62 8.21
C THR A 173 -1.47 18.25 9.07
N ASP A 174 -2.23 19.26 9.49
CA ASP A 174 -3.40 19.15 10.35
C ASP A 174 -4.44 20.22 9.97
N TYR A 175 -5.68 20.08 10.45
CA TYR A 175 -6.74 21.05 10.17
C TYR A 175 -7.65 21.25 11.38
N LYS A 176 -8.24 22.44 11.52
CA LYS A 176 -9.29 22.63 12.53
C LYS A 176 -10.53 21.80 12.16
N ASP A 177 -11.21 21.27 13.17
CA ASP A 177 -12.48 20.59 12.99
C ASP A 177 -13.40 21.40 12.08
N VAL A 178 -13.94 20.71 11.08
CA VAL A 178 -14.84 21.31 10.11
C VAL A 178 -16.25 21.34 10.71
N ALA A 179 -17.00 22.39 10.40
CA ALA A 179 -18.40 22.48 10.80
C ALA A 179 -19.19 21.32 10.20
N VAL A 180 -20.09 20.69 10.98
CA VAL A 180 -20.97 19.61 10.51
C VAL A 180 -22.28 20.21 10.00
N ASP A 181 -22.18 21.07 9.00
CA ASP A 181 -23.27 21.87 8.45
C ASP A 181 -23.94 21.23 7.21
N GLY A 182 -23.28 20.25 6.60
CA GLY A 182 -23.71 19.64 5.35
C GLY A 182 -23.35 20.44 4.11
N ILE A 183 -22.41 21.39 4.23
CA ILE A 183 -21.88 22.21 3.14
C ILE A 183 -20.46 21.74 2.82
N TRP A 184 -20.25 21.23 1.60
CA TRP A 184 -18.93 20.79 1.13
C TRP A 184 -18.11 21.97 0.60
N GLY A 185 -17.86 22.94 1.46
CA GLY A 185 -17.09 24.14 1.15
C GLY A 185 -15.57 23.95 1.26
N LYS A 186 -14.83 25.02 0.95
CA LYS A 186 -13.35 25.03 0.95
C LYS A 186 -12.72 24.45 2.22
N GLY A 187 -13.31 24.69 3.40
CA GLY A 187 -12.82 24.12 4.66
C GLY A 187 -12.82 22.59 4.66
N SER A 188 -13.97 21.98 4.37
CA SER A 188 -14.13 20.52 4.26
C SER A 188 -13.23 19.92 3.18
N VAL A 189 -13.03 20.63 2.06
CA VAL A 189 -12.15 20.16 0.99
C VAL A 189 -10.68 20.20 1.40
N LYS A 190 -10.23 21.29 2.04
CA LYS A 190 -8.85 21.40 2.53
C LYS A 190 -8.56 20.32 3.56
N ALA A 191 -9.46 20.12 4.53
CA ALA A 191 -9.36 19.05 5.51
C ALA A 191 -9.23 17.68 4.83
N PHE A 192 -10.07 17.39 3.84
CA PHE A 192 -9.95 16.16 3.07
C PHE A 192 -8.64 16.04 2.28
N GLN A 193 -8.17 17.11 1.63
CA GLN A 193 -6.88 17.11 0.92
C GLN A 193 -5.69 16.86 1.86
N ILE A 194 -5.74 17.40 3.08
CA ILE A 194 -4.76 17.16 4.14
C ILE A 194 -4.80 15.70 4.57
N LEU A 195 -5.99 15.12 4.82
CA LEU A 195 -6.13 13.69 5.11
C LEU A 195 -5.56 12.82 3.99
N MET A 196 -5.91 13.10 2.73
CA MET A 196 -5.40 12.33 1.60
C MET A 196 -3.90 12.48 1.40
N ARG A 197 -3.31 13.60 1.82
CA ARG A 197 -1.85 13.76 1.90
C ARG A 197 -1.26 12.85 2.98
N ALA A 198 -1.85 12.84 4.17
CA ALA A 198 -1.38 12.00 5.29
C ALA A 198 -1.41 10.50 4.94
N VAL A 199 -2.43 10.04 4.20
CA VAL A 199 -2.53 8.64 3.77
C VAL A 199 -1.90 8.36 2.39
N GLY A 200 -1.13 9.30 1.84
CA GLY A 200 -0.34 9.09 0.61
C GLY A 200 -1.12 9.05 -0.71
N HIS A 201 -2.38 9.49 -0.73
CA HIS A 201 -3.23 9.52 -1.94
C HIS A 201 -3.31 10.88 -2.63
N TYR A 202 -2.74 11.94 -2.03
CA TYR A 202 -2.73 13.29 -2.59
C TYR A 202 -1.35 13.94 -2.42
N ASN A 203 -0.78 14.48 -3.50
CA ASN A 203 0.55 15.09 -3.49
C ASN A 203 0.56 16.52 -4.08
N ARG A 204 -0.62 17.14 -4.22
CA ARG A 204 -0.80 18.48 -4.79
C ARG A 204 -1.02 19.53 -3.70
N ALA A 205 -1.31 20.76 -4.12
CA ALA A 205 -1.59 21.87 -3.22
C ALA A 205 -2.89 21.68 -2.46
N VAL A 206 -2.93 22.17 -1.21
CA VAL A 206 -4.16 22.21 -0.39
C VAL A 206 -4.89 23.52 -0.71
N ASP A 207 -5.60 23.54 -1.83
CA ASP A 207 -6.29 24.71 -2.37
C ASP A 207 -7.75 24.83 -1.89
N GLY A 208 -8.35 23.73 -1.42
CA GLY A 208 -9.77 23.67 -1.09
C GLY A 208 -10.67 23.45 -2.30
N ASP A 209 -10.10 23.06 -3.44
CA ASP A 209 -10.83 22.78 -4.67
C ASP A 209 -11.09 21.27 -4.80
N PHE A 210 -12.38 20.91 -4.85
CA PHE A 210 -12.82 19.52 -4.99
C PHE A 210 -12.78 19.08 -6.46
N GLY A 211 -11.67 19.39 -7.12
CA GLY A 211 -11.45 19.13 -8.54
C GLY A 211 -10.91 17.73 -8.83
N TYR A 212 -10.55 17.52 -10.09
CA TYR A 212 -10.12 16.23 -10.66
C TYR A 212 -9.17 15.44 -9.75
N TYR A 213 -8.09 16.06 -9.30
CA TYR A 213 -7.08 15.36 -8.51
C TYR A 213 -7.54 15.02 -7.08
N THR A 214 -8.38 15.88 -6.49
CA THR A 214 -8.98 15.62 -5.16
C THR A 214 -9.95 14.43 -5.26
N ILE A 215 -10.68 14.32 -6.36
CA ILE A 215 -11.58 13.19 -6.64
C ILE A 215 -10.79 11.91 -6.94
N VAL A 216 -9.70 12.00 -7.71
CA VAL A 216 -8.79 10.86 -7.92
C VAL A 216 -8.26 10.33 -6.59
N ALA A 217 -7.89 11.22 -5.66
CA ALA A 217 -7.46 10.81 -4.32
C ALA A 217 -8.58 10.10 -3.54
N LEU A 218 -9.81 10.64 -3.57
CA LEU A 218 -10.98 9.97 -2.98
C LEU A 218 -11.20 8.56 -3.56
N GLN A 219 -11.15 8.41 -4.87
CA GLN A 219 -11.36 7.11 -5.53
C GLN A 219 -10.23 6.12 -5.21
N LYS A 220 -8.97 6.58 -5.20
CA LYS A 220 -7.81 5.77 -4.79
C LYS A 220 -7.93 5.30 -3.35
N TRP A 221 -8.29 6.21 -2.45
CA TRP A 221 -8.48 5.92 -1.04
C TRP A 221 -9.62 4.92 -0.81
N LEU A 222 -10.80 5.18 -1.39
CA LEU A 222 -11.94 4.25 -1.30
C LEU A 222 -11.62 2.89 -1.94
N ARG A 223 -10.75 2.85 -2.96
CA ARG A 223 -10.26 1.60 -3.56
C ARG A 223 -9.34 0.85 -2.61
N GLY A 224 -8.38 1.52 -1.98
CA GLY A 224 -7.50 0.92 -0.97
C GLY A 224 -8.30 0.34 0.20
N LEU A 225 -9.44 0.97 0.53
CA LEU A 225 -10.38 0.49 1.55
C LEU A 225 -11.38 -0.58 1.05
N GLY A 226 -11.34 -0.96 -0.23
CA GLY A 226 -12.20 -1.99 -0.82
C GLY A 226 -13.61 -1.53 -1.24
N TYR A 227 -14.00 -0.27 -1.01
CA TYR A 227 -15.33 0.25 -1.38
C TYR A 227 -15.44 0.65 -2.85
N TYR A 228 -14.31 0.82 -3.54
CA TYR A 228 -14.25 1.23 -4.95
C TYR A 228 -13.43 0.24 -5.81
N PRO A 229 -13.90 -1.02 -5.95
CA PRO A 229 -13.11 -2.10 -6.54
C PRO A 229 -12.81 -1.84 -8.02
N SER A 230 -11.57 -2.16 -8.43
CA SER A 230 -11.11 -1.98 -9.81
C SER A 230 -11.81 -2.88 -10.83
N SER A 231 -12.48 -3.95 -10.38
CA SER A 231 -13.31 -4.81 -11.22
C SER A 231 -14.60 -4.14 -11.68
N LYS A 232 -15.05 -3.11 -10.98
CA LYS A 232 -16.35 -2.47 -11.23
C LYS A 232 -16.23 -1.01 -11.63
N TYR A 233 -15.21 -0.33 -11.13
CA TYR A 233 -15.07 1.11 -11.29
C TYR A 233 -13.65 1.50 -11.72
N VAL A 234 -13.52 2.61 -12.43
CA VAL A 234 -12.25 3.18 -12.86
C VAL A 234 -11.94 4.43 -12.05
N ILE A 235 -10.65 4.70 -11.82
CA ILE A 235 -10.23 5.98 -11.23
C ILE A 235 -10.20 6.98 -12.38
N ASP A 236 -11.22 7.83 -12.46
CA ASP A 236 -11.45 8.74 -13.57
C ASP A 236 -11.48 10.21 -13.14
N GLY A 237 -11.34 10.50 -11.84
CA GLY A 237 -11.43 11.85 -11.30
C GLY A 237 -12.81 12.48 -11.45
N LYS A 238 -13.84 11.68 -11.75
CA LYS A 238 -15.24 12.12 -11.84
C LYS A 238 -16.01 11.62 -10.63
N ALA A 239 -16.57 12.55 -9.87
CA ALA A 239 -17.33 12.22 -8.66
C ALA A 239 -18.77 11.83 -9.04
N GLY A 240 -18.91 10.71 -9.74
CA GLY A 240 -20.20 10.16 -10.16
C GLY A 240 -20.88 9.32 -9.08
N LYS A 241 -22.07 8.79 -9.41
CA LYS A 241 -22.91 7.96 -8.54
C LYS A 241 -22.13 6.82 -7.88
N ALA A 242 -21.23 6.17 -8.62
CA ALA A 242 -20.39 5.09 -8.09
C ALA A 242 -19.45 5.56 -6.96
N THR A 243 -18.77 6.69 -7.16
CA THR A 243 -17.83 7.28 -6.19
C THR A 243 -18.57 7.61 -4.90
N TYR A 244 -19.76 8.21 -5.00
CA TYR A 244 -20.54 8.56 -3.82
C TYR A 244 -21.21 7.36 -3.15
N LYS A 245 -21.64 6.33 -3.89
CA LYS A 245 -22.10 5.09 -3.25
C LYS A 245 -20.98 4.43 -2.45
N ALA A 246 -19.77 4.39 -2.99
CA ALA A 246 -18.61 3.86 -2.28
C ALA A 246 -18.31 4.67 -1.01
N LEU A 247 -18.34 6.01 -1.09
CA LEU A 247 -18.18 6.89 0.06
C LEU A 247 -19.29 6.68 1.10
N GLN A 248 -20.55 6.64 0.70
CA GLN A 248 -21.69 6.41 1.60
C GLN A 248 -21.59 5.04 2.29
N SER A 249 -21.25 3.98 1.57
CA SER A 249 -21.02 2.65 2.15
C SER A 249 -19.89 2.66 3.19
N PHE A 250 -18.79 3.36 2.89
CA PHE A 250 -17.70 3.55 3.84
C PHE A 250 -18.16 4.30 5.09
N LEU A 251 -18.83 5.43 4.92
CA LEU A 251 -19.32 6.27 6.02
C LEU A 251 -20.35 5.52 6.89
N ALA A 252 -21.21 4.71 6.27
CA ALA A 252 -22.15 3.84 6.97
C ALA A 252 -21.41 2.78 7.79
N LYS A 253 -20.42 2.11 7.19
CA LYS A 253 -19.63 1.09 7.90
C LYS A 253 -18.82 1.68 9.06
N LYS A 254 -18.40 2.94 8.97
CA LYS A 254 -17.74 3.69 10.06
C LYS A 254 -18.72 4.30 11.06
N GLY A 255 -20.03 4.12 10.89
CA GLY A 255 -21.06 4.61 11.81
C GLY A 255 -21.37 6.10 11.68
N HIS A 256 -20.92 6.78 10.62
CA HIS A 256 -21.15 8.21 10.42
C HIS A 256 -22.39 8.52 9.55
N LEU A 257 -22.88 7.55 8.78
CA LEU A 257 -24.11 7.65 8.00
C LEU A 257 -25.14 6.63 8.50
N ASP A 258 -26.27 7.10 9.02
CA ASP A 258 -27.36 6.25 9.49
C ASP A 258 -28.20 5.74 8.31
N THR A 259 -27.98 4.47 7.94
CA THR A 259 -28.68 3.84 6.81
C THR A 259 -30.11 3.43 7.11
N LYS A 260 -30.57 3.53 8.36
CA LYS A 260 -32.00 3.35 8.69
C LYS A 260 -32.81 4.56 8.23
N ARG A 261 -32.17 5.74 8.22
CA ARG A 261 -32.79 7.02 7.87
C ARG A 261 -32.44 7.49 6.47
N TRP A 262 -31.26 7.12 5.95
CA TRP A 262 -30.74 7.64 4.69
C TRP A 262 -30.23 6.54 3.75
N LEU A 263 -30.63 6.58 2.48
CA LEU A 263 -30.26 5.58 1.49
C LEU A 263 -28.82 5.77 0.98
N ILE A 264 -28.19 4.66 0.59
CA ILE A 264 -26.97 4.65 -0.23
C ILE A 264 -27.39 4.87 -1.70
N ASP A 265 -27.71 6.12 -2.02
CA ASP A 265 -28.29 6.52 -3.30
C ASP A 265 -27.24 7.01 -4.32
N GLY A 266 -26.00 7.24 -3.89
CA GLY A 266 -24.92 7.80 -4.69
C GLY A 266 -25.03 9.30 -4.90
N LYS A 267 -25.82 10.00 -4.06
CA LYS A 267 -25.89 11.46 -4.06
C LYS A 267 -25.00 12.02 -2.97
N PHE A 268 -24.20 13.01 -3.34
CA PHE A 268 -23.42 13.79 -2.38
C PHE A 268 -24.25 14.92 -1.78
N GLY A 269 -25.37 14.53 -1.18
CA GLY A 269 -26.31 15.44 -0.53
C GLY A 269 -25.89 15.78 0.89
N LYS A 270 -26.69 16.67 1.51
CA LYS A 270 -26.44 17.24 2.84
C LYS A 270 -26.02 16.23 3.91
N GLU A 271 -26.67 15.08 3.97
CA GLU A 271 -26.39 14.09 5.02
C GLU A 271 -25.16 13.24 4.73
N THR A 272 -24.87 12.93 3.46
CA THR A 272 -23.57 12.36 3.06
C THR A 272 -22.43 13.32 3.42
N ILE A 273 -22.63 14.62 3.18
CA ILE A 273 -21.65 15.66 3.49
C ILE A 273 -21.42 15.73 5.00
N LYS A 274 -22.48 15.83 5.82
CA LYS A 274 -22.35 15.84 7.28
C LYS A 274 -21.67 14.58 7.82
N ALA A 275 -22.01 13.41 7.27
CA ALA A 275 -21.35 12.17 7.64
C ALA A 275 -19.85 12.23 7.33
N PHE A 276 -19.47 12.80 6.19
CA PHE A 276 -18.08 12.95 5.83
C PHE A 276 -17.33 14.00 6.68
N GLN A 277 -18.00 15.10 7.05
CA GLN A 277 -17.48 16.10 7.98
C GLN A 277 -17.27 15.51 9.38
N ARG A 278 -18.24 14.73 9.90
CA ARG A 278 -18.07 13.99 11.15
C ARG A 278 -16.86 13.06 11.09
N TYR A 279 -16.72 12.30 10.00
CA TYR A 279 -15.56 11.44 9.79
C TYR A 279 -14.26 12.25 9.84
N GLN A 280 -14.16 13.37 9.10
CA GLN A 280 -12.97 14.24 9.14
C GLN A 280 -12.60 14.67 10.56
N ASN A 281 -13.56 15.11 11.38
CA ASN A 281 -13.25 15.53 12.74
C ASN A 281 -12.74 14.38 13.62
N THR A 282 -13.07 13.11 13.30
CA THR A 282 -12.47 11.96 14.01
C THR A 282 -11.03 11.65 13.64
N GLN A 283 -10.55 12.21 12.52
CA GLN A 283 -9.20 12.00 11.99
C GLN A 283 -8.26 13.17 12.29
N ASN A 284 -8.78 14.29 12.76
CA ASN A 284 -8.00 15.46 13.15
C ASN A 284 -7.00 15.11 14.26
N GLY A 285 -5.73 15.51 14.11
CA GLY A 285 -4.66 15.24 15.07
C GLY A 285 -4.23 13.78 15.22
N LYS A 286 -4.57 12.88 14.27
CA LYS A 286 -4.16 11.46 14.23
C LYS A 286 -3.30 11.15 13.02
#